data_AF-A0A9W3BCG6-F1
#
_entry.id   AF-A0A9W3BCG6-F1
#
_cell.length_a   1.000
_cell.length_b   1.000
_cell.length_c   1.000
_cell.angle_alpha   90.00
_cell.angle_beta   90.00
_cell.angle_gamma   90.00
#
_symmetry.space_group_name_H-M   'P 1'
#
loop_
_entity.id
_entity.type
_entity.pdbx_description
1 polymer ?
#
loop_
_entity_poly.entity_id
_entity_poly.type
_entity_poly.pdbx_seq_one_letter_code
_entity_poly.pdbx_strand_id
1 'polypeptide(L)'
;MVLNVELVASRFRVREKVKNKFHQGKKICVKTIKKAKEVIVQAKSSAVAAITTTNWDTWESVKSALWRAAILALTAAGLYAAYTVYLIFLAARKRNYQIGVVEGLVCYPVTSCQGISFGTAHCSNAGITLQNVIDREYFIGTKEEEDQVHILRAPQLNEIKVLTDQRNIILSAPTKKPFKLSIEETKHIPSAGEMLRFGTIMVPVTNCGDKVSKYLSSVIKHDKKVSLYSYNKGLSSGIKMSYNFVPSSSIEAANTELNLNPPLTAEYFRPNILVSKTDPFDEERWDKIHIGDTVTFKVEKKHICLVEENYSNDEKEWKMEVQPYKSLPKALFLPAYCKLVSVGVVATLLHGGVIHVGDQVYATYK
;
A
#
# COMPACT_ATOMS: atom_id res chain seq x y z
N MET A 1 -21.59 -12.89 27.02
CA MET A 1 -21.37 -12.17 25.74
C MET A 1 -21.26 -10.65 25.88
N VAL A 2 -21.89 -9.99 26.88
CA VAL A 2 -21.84 -8.52 27.05
C VAL A 2 -20.51 -8.00 27.63
N LEU A 3 -19.82 -8.78 28.48
CA LEU A 3 -18.56 -8.38 29.15
C LEU A 3 -17.37 -8.12 28.20
N ASN A 4 -17.35 -8.70 26.98
CA ASN A 4 -16.23 -8.51 26.04
C ASN A 4 -16.33 -7.18 25.28
N VAL A 5 -17.53 -6.64 25.06
CA VAL A 5 -17.74 -5.41 24.28
C VAL A 5 -17.37 -4.17 25.10
N GLU A 6 -17.67 -4.15 26.40
CA GLU A 6 -17.25 -3.07 27.30
C GLU A 6 -15.74 -3.03 27.53
N LEU A 7 -15.08 -4.19 27.52
CA LEU A 7 -13.62 -4.31 27.66
C LEU A 7 -12.88 -3.79 26.41
N VAL A 8 -13.45 -3.98 25.22
CA VAL A 8 -12.91 -3.43 23.97
C VAL A 8 -13.17 -1.92 23.87
N ALA A 9 -14.38 -1.47 24.23
CA ALA A 9 -14.75 -0.04 24.22
C ALA A 9 -13.97 0.79 25.26
N SER A 10 -13.68 0.22 26.44
CA SER A 10 -12.86 0.86 27.47
C SER A 10 -11.38 0.94 27.06
N ARG A 11 -10.83 -0.11 26.45
CA ARG A 11 -9.47 -0.09 25.84
C ARG A 11 -9.35 0.96 24.73
N PHE A 12 -10.40 1.17 23.94
CA PHE A 12 -10.46 2.20 22.90
C PHE A 12 -10.48 3.62 23.49
N ARG A 13 -11.33 3.88 24.49
CA ARG A 13 -11.40 5.19 25.18
C ARG A 13 -10.10 5.55 25.92
N VAL A 14 -9.43 4.58 26.53
CA VAL A 14 -8.10 4.77 27.13
C VAL A 14 -7.06 5.08 26.04
N ARG A 15 -7.08 4.35 24.90
CA ARG A 15 -6.19 4.61 23.75
C ARG A 15 -6.37 5.99 23.12
N GLU A 16 -7.59 6.51 23.05
CA GLU A 16 -7.86 7.83 22.46
C GLU A 16 -7.40 8.98 23.38
N LYS A 17 -7.58 8.84 24.71
CA LYS A 17 -6.99 9.75 25.70
C LYS A 17 -5.46 9.73 25.67
N VAL A 18 -4.84 8.56 25.45
CA VAL A 18 -3.38 8.44 25.27
C VAL A 18 -2.95 9.11 23.95
N LYS A 19 -3.68 8.92 22.85
CA LYS A 19 -3.42 9.52 21.52
C LYS A 19 -3.45 11.06 21.54
N ASN A 20 -4.42 11.67 22.24
CA ASN A 20 -4.50 13.13 22.38
C ASN A 20 -3.40 13.70 23.28
N LYS A 21 -3.07 13.02 24.40
CA LYS A 21 -1.88 13.37 25.21
C LYS A 21 -0.57 13.22 24.41
N PHE A 22 -0.50 12.26 23.50
CA PHE A 22 0.68 11.97 22.66
C PHE A 22 0.90 13.03 21.55
N HIS A 23 -0.17 13.49 20.90
CA HIS A 23 -0.08 14.57 19.91
C HIS A 23 0.25 15.93 20.53
N GLN A 24 -0.30 16.21 21.72
CA GLN A 24 0.11 17.36 22.52
C GLN A 24 1.57 17.22 22.95
N GLY A 25 2.00 16.05 23.44
CA GLY A 25 3.39 15.77 23.79
C GLY A 25 4.38 16.00 22.65
N LYS A 26 4.04 15.62 21.41
CA LYS A 26 4.88 15.80 20.21
C LYS A 26 5.06 17.28 19.84
N LYS A 27 4.00 18.09 19.87
CA LYS A 27 4.08 19.55 19.62
C LYS A 27 4.81 20.28 20.74
N ILE A 28 4.65 19.83 21.98
CA ILE A 28 5.40 20.33 23.14
C ILE A 28 6.89 20.00 22.96
N CYS A 29 7.26 18.76 22.64
CA CYS A 29 8.66 18.35 22.51
C CYS A 29 9.46 19.15 21.46
N VAL A 30 8.90 19.40 20.27
CA VAL A 30 9.59 20.17 19.21
C VAL A 30 9.76 21.64 19.62
N LYS A 31 8.72 22.26 20.20
CA LYS A 31 8.82 23.62 20.74
C LYS A 31 9.80 23.69 21.91
N THR A 32 9.80 22.68 22.79
CA THR A 32 10.72 22.57 23.92
C THR A 32 12.16 22.38 23.47
N ILE A 33 12.44 21.65 22.39
CA ILE A 33 13.81 21.48 21.86
C ILE A 33 14.34 22.77 21.23
N LYS A 34 13.51 23.50 20.47
CA LYS A 34 13.90 24.80 19.91
C LYS A 34 14.17 25.81 21.02
N LYS A 35 13.27 25.87 22.00
CA LYS A 35 13.41 26.70 23.20
C LYS A 35 14.60 26.26 24.07
N ALA A 36 14.90 24.96 24.15
CA ALA A 36 16.06 24.43 24.87
C ALA A 36 17.38 24.80 24.19
N LYS A 37 17.46 24.77 22.85
CA LYS A 37 18.63 25.27 22.12
C LYS A 37 18.84 26.76 22.37
N GLU A 38 17.78 27.55 22.32
CA GLU A 38 17.82 28.99 22.63
C GLU A 38 18.25 29.23 24.10
N VAL A 39 17.68 28.49 25.06
CA VAL A 39 18.02 28.56 26.48
C VAL A 39 19.46 28.11 26.75
N ILE A 40 19.99 27.09 26.08
CA ILE A 40 21.38 26.65 26.24
C ILE A 40 22.35 27.71 25.70
N VAL A 41 22.03 28.33 24.56
CA VAL A 41 22.84 29.43 23.98
C VAL A 41 22.80 30.65 24.89
N GLN A 42 21.62 31.00 25.39
CA GLN A 42 21.44 32.13 26.31
C GLN A 42 22.07 31.87 27.68
N ALA A 43 21.95 30.66 28.21
CA ALA A 43 22.61 30.25 29.45
C ALA A 43 24.13 30.23 29.33
N LYS A 44 24.70 29.82 28.18
CA LYS A 44 26.13 29.97 27.91
C LYS A 44 26.55 31.43 27.92
N SER A 45 25.82 32.29 27.21
CA SER A 45 26.12 33.73 27.16
C SER A 45 26.01 34.40 28.53
N SER A 46 24.97 34.06 29.31
CA SER A 46 24.75 34.60 30.66
C SER A 46 25.71 34.02 31.70
N ALA A 47 26.12 32.75 31.58
CA ALA A 47 27.12 32.14 32.46
C ALA A 47 28.50 32.76 32.23
N VAL A 48 28.89 32.99 30.97
CA VAL A 48 30.15 33.68 30.62
C VAL A 48 30.13 35.12 31.15
N ALA A 49 29.02 35.85 30.98
CA ALA A 49 28.86 37.20 31.51
C ALA A 49 28.83 37.26 33.04
N ALA A 50 28.27 36.25 33.71
CA ALA A 50 28.26 36.17 35.17
C ALA A 50 29.67 35.86 35.72
N ILE A 51 30.41 34.94 35.10
CA ILE A 51 31.78 34.61 35.52
C ILE A 51 32.72 35.81 35.39
N THR A 52 32.53 36.68 34.38
CA THR A 52 33.38 37.85 34.16
C THR A 52 33.04 39.08 35.02
N THR A 53 31.87 39.12 35.69
CA THR A 53 31.39 40.31 36.42
C THR A 53 31.19 40.10 37.92
N THR A 54 31.34 38.88 38.44
CA THR A 54 31.06 38.59 39.85
C THR A 54 32.29 38.84 40.73
N ASN A 55 32.15 39.72 41.72
CA ASN A 55 33.14 39.90 42.78
C ASN A 55 32.91 38.81 43.87
N TRP A 56 33.94 38.03 44.20
CA TRP A 56 33.85 36.75 44.90
C TRP A 56 33.86 36.86 46.44
N ASP A 57 33.59 38.04 46.99
CA ASP A 57 33.92 38.34 48.39
C ASP A 57 32.83 37.95 49.41
N THR A 58 31.68 37.41 48.99
CA THR A 58 30.59 37.04 49.92
C THR A 58 30.05 35.63 49.70
N TRP A 59 29.85 34.90 50.80
CA TRP A 59 29.40 33.50 50.80
C TRP A 59 28.03 33.28 50.10
N GLU A 60 27.15 34.29 50.12
CA GLU A 60 25.85 34.23 49.44
C GLU A 60 25.96 34.31 47.90
N SER A 61 26.94 35.03 47.34
CA SER A 61 27.14 35.09 45.89
C SER A 61 27.60 33.72 45.35
N VAL A 62 28.48 33.04 46.09
CA VAL A 62 28.96 31.69 45.79
C VAL A 62 27.81 30.67 45.80
N LYS A 63 26.95 30.69 46.83
CA LYS A 63 25.76 29.81 46.88
C LYS A 63 24.83 30.03 45.69
N SER A 64 24.57 31.28 45.32
CA SER A 64 23.69 31.61 44.20
C SER A 64 24.24 31.11 42.85
N ALA A 65 25.56 31.20 42.66
CA ALA A 65 26.23 30.68 41.47
C ALA A 65 26.19 29.15 41.42
N LEU A 66 26.40 28.47 42.54
CA LEU A 66 26.29 27.02 42.66
C LEU A 66 24.87 26.53 42.38
N TRP A 67 23.84 27.21 42.89
CA TRP A 67 22.45 26.88 42.58
C TRP A 67 22.11 27.05 41.10
N ARG A 68 22.59 28.12 40.45
CA ARG A 68 22.41 28.33 39.00
C ARG A 68 23.12 27.25 38.19
N ALA A 69 24.35 26.88 38.57
CA ALA A 69 25.10 25.81 37.94
C ALA A 69 24.39 24.45 38.09
N ALA A 70 23.84 24.15 39.27
CA ALA A 70 23.08 22.93 39.53
C ALA A 70 21.79 22.85 38.67
N ILE A 71 21.04 23.96 38.54
CA ILE A 71 19.84 24.02 37.68
C ILE A 71 20.22 23.81 36.20
N LEU A 72 21.31 24.41 35.74
CA LEU A 72 21.80 24.22 34.37
C LEU A 72 22.26 22.78 34.12
N ALA A 73 22.92 22.16 35.09
CA ALA A 73 23.32 20.75 35.01
C ALA A 73 22.10 19.81 34.96
N LEU A 74 21.10 20.04 35.82
CA LEU A 74 19.87 19.24 35.85
C LEU A 74 19.04 19.39 34.57
N THR A 75 18.93 20.60 34.02
CA THR A 75 18.23 20.84 32.75
C THR A 75 18.96 20.20 31.56
N ALA A 76 20.30 20.29 31.51
CA ALA A 76 21.11 19.61 30.51
C ALA A 76 20.96 18.08 30.60
N ALA A 77 21.00 17.51 31.82
CA ALA A 77 20.79 16.09 32.05
C ALA A 77 19.39 15.64 31.61
N GLY A 78 18.35 16.41 31.93
CA GLY A 78 16.97 16.13 31.49
C GLY A 78 16.81 16.16 29.97
N LEU A 79 17.44 17.11 29.28
CA LEU A 79 17.43 17.18 27.81
C LEU A 79 18.20 16.02 27.18
N TYR A 80 19.33 15.62 27.76
CA TYR A 80 20.10 14.47 27.31
C TYR A 80 19.33 13.16 27.50
N ALA A 81 18.65 12.98 28.62
CA ALA A 81 17.76 11.84 28.86
C ALA A 81 16.60 11.81 27.84
N ALA A 82 15.96 12.95 27.56
CA ALA A 82 14.91 13.02 26.54
C ALA A 82 15.44 12.71 25.13
N TYR A 83 16.64 13.16 24.79
CA TYR A 83 17.28 12.88 23.51
C TYR A 83 17.67 11.41 23.35
N THR A 84 18.22 10.79 24.39
CA THR A 84 18.55 9.34 24.37
C THR A 84 17.30 8.47 24.25
N VAL A 85 16.22 8.78 24.99
CA VAL A 85 14.91 8.12 24.82
C VAL A 85 14.38 8.28 23.39
N TYR A 86 14.54 9.47 22.79
CA TYR A 86 14.15 9.71 21.40
C TYR A 86 14.97 8.87 20.41
N LEU A 87 16.29 8.73 20.61
CA LEU A 87 17.12 7.86 19.78
C LEU A 87 16.75 6.38 19.91
N ILE A 88 16.47 5.91 21.13
CA ILE A 88 15.98 4.54 21.38
C ILE A 88 14.64 4.33 20.65
N PHE A 89 13.74 5.31 20.72
CA PHE A 89 12.47 5.28 19.99
C PHE A 89 12.67 5.21 18.47
N LEU A 90 13.58 6.00 17.90
CA LEU A 90 13.91 5.94 16.48
C LEU A 90 14.53 4.59 16.07
N ALA A 91 15.37 4.01 16.92
CA ALA A 91 15.97 2.69 16.69
C ALA A 91 14.91 1.58 16.75
N ALA A 92 13.97 1.65 17.70
CA ALA A 92 12.85 0.71 17.80
C ALA A 92 11.92 0.76 16.58
N ARG A 93 11.81 1.94 15.93
CA ARG A 93 11.06 2.14 14.68
C ARG A 93 11.68 1.47 13.46
N LYS A 94 12.94 1.05 13.52
CA LYS A 94 13.61 0.32 12.42
C LYS A 94 13.53 -1.21 12.59
N ARG A 95 12.82 -1.69 13.62
CA ARG A 95 12.66 -3.13 13.84
C ARG A 95 11.59 -3.68 12.93
N ASN A 96 11.89 -4.84 12.36
CA ASN A 96 10.95 -5.67 11.62
C ASN A 96 10.14 -6.48 12.64
N TYR A 97 8.83 -6.34 12.62
CA TYR A 97 7.90 -7.13 13.44
C TYR A 97 7.28 -8.18 12.54
N GLN A 98 7.25 -9.44 12.99
CA GLN A 98 6.52 -10.48 12.28
C GLN A 98 5.03 -10.16 12.38
N ILE A 99 4.38 -10.00 11.23
CA ILE A 99 2.97 -9.59 11.14
C ILE A 99 2.07 -10.68 10.58
N GLY A 100 2.62 -11.67 9.88
CA GLY A 100 1.80 -12.67 9.22
C GLY A 100 2.59 -13.60 8.32
N VAL A 101 1.88 -14.27 7.43
CA VAL A 101 2.44 -15.27 6.49
C VAL A 101 1.84 -15.04 5.11
N VAL A 102 2.64 -15.21 4.05
CA VAL A 102 2.15 -15.20 2.67
C VAL A 102 1.14 -16.34 2.50
N GLU A 103 -0.12 -15.99 2.29
CA GLU A 103 -1.22 -16.93 2.12
C GLU A 103 -1.41 -17.29 0.64
N GLY A 104 -1.24 -16.33 -0.25
CA GLY A 104 -1.47 -16.51 -1.67
C GLY A 104 -0.69 -15.52 -2.51
N LEU A 105 -0.30 -15.97 -3.71
CA LEU A 105 0.38 -15.16 -4.71
C LEU A 105 -0.44 -15.19 -5.99
N VAL A 106 -0.74 -14.02 -6.54
CA VAL A 106 -1.56 -13.89 -7.74
C VAL A 106 -0.92 -12.92 -8.74
N CYS A 107 -0.83 -13.36 -9.99
CA CYS A 107 -0.41 -12.55 -11.13
C CYS A 107 -1.62 -12.27 -12.02
N TYR A 108 -1.78 -11.05 -12.52
CA TYR A 108 -2.85 -10.68 -13.46
C TYR A 108 -2.22 -10.20 -14.77
N PRO A 109 -1.83 -11.12 -15.68
CA PRO A 109 -1.10 -10.77 -16.89
C PRO A 109 -1.84 -9.79 -17.79
N VAL A 110 -3.15 -10.03 -17.94
CA VAL A 110 -4.06 -9.19 -18.70
C VAL A 110 -4.87 -8.34 -17.72
N THR A 111 -4.77 -7.03 -17.88
CA THR A 111 -5.50 -6.05 -17.08
C THR A 111 -7.01 -6.35 -17.11
N SER A 112 -7.67 -6.23 -15.96
CA SER A 112 -9.10 -6.50 -15.75
C SER A 112 -9.58 -7.96 -15.91
N CYS A 113 -8.73 -8.90 -16.36
CA CYS A 113 -9.09 -10.33 -16.45
C CYS A 113 -8.81 -11.09 -15.15
N GLN A 114 -9.18 -12.37 -15.06
CA GLN A 114 -8.89 -13.16 -13.85
C GLN A 114 -7.39 -13.38 -13.64
N GLY A 115 -6.99 -13.45 -12.37
CA GLY A 115 -5.61 -13.71 -11.98
C GLY A 115 -5.24 -15.19 -12.03
N ILE A 116 -3.94 -15.44 -12.02
CA ILE A 116 -3.35 -16.78 -11.94
C ILE A 116 -2.64 -16.94 -10.60
N SER A 117 -3.06 -17.93 -9.83
CA SER A 117 -2.54 -18.20 -8.49
C SER A 117 -1.47 -19.29 -8.51
N PHE A 118 -0.38 -19.08 -7.77
CA PHE A 118 0.74 -20.03 -7.68
C PHE A 118 1.39 -20.03 -6.30
N GLY A 119 2.16 -21.09 -6.01
CA GLY A 119 2.91 -21.22 -4.75
C GLY A 119 4.22 -20.43 -4.71
N THR A 120 4.70 -19.91 -5.84
CA THR A 120 6.00 -19.24 -5.94
C THR A 120 5.97 -18.15 -7.00
N ALA A 121 6.59 -17.01 -6.73
CA ALA A 121 6.69 -15.90 -7.68
C ALA A 121 7.99 -15.11 -7.50
N HIS A 122 8.45 -14.48 -8.58
CA HIS A 122 9.59 -13.57 -8.57
C HIS A 122 9.12 -12.11 -8.52
N CYS A 123 9.58 -11.37 -7.52
CA CYS A 123 9.30 -9.94 -7.37
C CYS A 123 10.40 -9.11 -8.03
N SER A 124 10.05 -8.36 -9.07
CA SER A 124 10.93 -7.44 -9.80
C SER A 124 10.37 -6.02 -9.89
N ASN A 125 11.17 -5.06 -10.36
CA ASN A 125 10.69 -3.70 -10.61
C ASN A 125 9.57 -3.64 -11.68
N ALA A 126 9.48 -4.65 -12.56
CA ALA A 126 8.45 -4.77 -13.59
C ALA A 126 7.12 -5.35 -13.07
N GLY A 127 7.07 -5.75 -11.80
CA GLY A 127 5.91 -6.38 -11.14
C GLY A 127 6.19 -7.82 -10.75
N ILE A 128 5.20 -8.44 -10.10
CA ILE A 128 5.25 -9.87 -9.77
C ILE A 128 5.33 -10.65 -11.09
N THR A 129 6.29 -11.54 -11.19
CA THR A 129 6.57 -12.35 -12.37
C THR A 129 6.37 -13.79 -12.01
N LEU A 130 5.62 -14.47 -12.86
CA LEU A 130 5.29 -15.86 -12.72
C LEU A 130 5.72 -16.55 -14.01
N GLN A 131 6.69 -17.46 -13.90
CA GLN A 131 7.31 -18.08 -15.08
C GLN A 131 7.81 -16.98 -16.05
N ASN A 132 7.26 -16.92 -17.26
CA ASN A 132 7.60 -15.91 -18.28
C ASN A 132 6.52 -14.82 -18.45
N VAL A 133 5.59 -14.72 -17.50
CA VAL A 133 4.47 -13.79 -17.57
C VAL A 133 4.57 -12.76 -16.48
N ILE A 134 4.52 -11.49 -16.87
CA ILE A 134 4.64 -10.37 -15.95
C ILE A 134 3.25 -9.79 -15.67
N ASP A 135 3.01 -9.46 -14.42
CA ASP A 135 1.78 -8.86 -13.95
C ASP A 135 1.44 -7.53 -14.67
N ARG A 136 0.21 -7.42 -15.17
CA ARG A 136 -0.31 -6.32 -16.01
C ARG A 136 0.63 -5.96 -17.17
N GLU A 137 1.23 -6.94 -17.82
CA GLU A 137 1.98 -6.75 -19.06
C GLU A 137 1.09 -6.51 -20.28
N TYR A 138 -0.14 -7.02 -20.22
CA TYR A 138 -1.12 -6.91 -21.29
C TYR A 138 -2.35 -6.15 -20.83
N PHE A 139 -3.05 -5.56 -21.79
CA PHE A 139 -4.35 -4.96 -21.56
C PHE A 139 -5.17 -4.98 -22.85
N ILE A 140 -6.48 -4.78 -22.68
CA ILE A 140 -7.44 -4.76 -23.79
C ILE A 140 -7.81 -3.30 -24.03
N GLY A 141 -7.75 -2.87 -25.28
CA GLY A 141 -8.01 -1.49 -25.69
C GLY A 141 -8.71 -1.41 -27.03
N THR A 142 -9.16 -0.22 -27.38
CA THR A 142 -9.68 0.09 -28.71
C THR A 142 -8.76 1.09 -29.40
N LYS A 143 -8.48 0.84 -30.68
CA LYS A 143 -7.67 1.78 -31.48
C LYS A 143 -8.43 3.08 -31.77
N GLU A 144 -9.74 2.98 -31.91
CA GLU A 144 -10.63 4.08 -32.29
C GLU A 144 -10.80 5.11 -31.17
N GLU A 145 -10.79 4.69 -29.90
CA GLU A 145 -10.83 5.61 -28.75
C GLU A 145 -9.44 5.95 -28.22
N GLU A 146 -8.43 5.29 -28.77
CA GLU A 146 -7.07 5.30 -28.27
C GLU A 146 -7.00 5.02 -26.76
N ASP A 147 -7.88 4.19 -26.21
CA ASP A 147 -8.05 4.02 -24.76
C ASP A 147 -8.20 2.55 -24.35
N GLN A 148 -7.99 2.30 -23.05
CA GLN A 148 -8.25 1.00 -22.47
C GLN A 148 -9.74 0.71 -22.34
N VAL A 149 -10.08 -0.57 -22.53
CA VAL A 149 -11.41 -1.06 -22.15
C VAL A 149 -11.40 -1.32 -20.65
N HIS A 150 -12.06 -0.43 -19.91
CA HIS A 150 -12.22 -0.56 -18.47
C HIS A 150 -13.28 -1.59 -18.11
N ILE A 151 -13.06 -2.32 -17.01
CA ILE A 151 -13.98 -3.34 -16.49
C ILE A 151 -15.40 -2.81 -16.24
N LEU A 152 -15.53 -1.53 -15.90
CA LEU A 152 -16.80 -0.81 -15.77
C LEU A 152 -17.65 -0.82 -17.03
N ARG A 153 -17.00 -0.71 -18.20
CA ARG A 153 -17.68 -0.68 -19.49
C ARG A 153 -17.84 -2.09 -20.08
N ALA A 154 -17.04 -3.03 -19.62
CA ALA A 154 -17.00 -4.41 -20.12
C ALA A 154 -16.78 -5.41 -18.97
N PRO A 155 -17.80 -5.70 -18.14
CA PRO A 155 -17.67 -6.59 -16.99
C PRO A 155 -17.30 -8.03 -17.38
N GLN A 156 -17.55 -8.43 -18.63
CA GLN A 156 -17.14 -9.74 -19.17
C GLN A 156 -15.62 -9.96 -19.12
N LEU A 157 -14.83 -8.89 -18.98
CA LEU A 157 -13.38 -8.98 -18.76
C LEU A 157 -13.05 -9.87 -17.57
N ASN A 158 -13.78 -9.77 -16.46
CA ASN A 158 -13.52 -10.60 -15.27
C ASN A 158 -13.99 -12.07 -15.43
N GLU A 159 -14.70 -12.40 -16.51
CA GLU A 159 -15.05 -13.78 -16.82
C GLU A 159 -13.95 -14.49 -17.63
N ILE A 160 -12.99 -13.73 -18.17
CA ILE A 160 -11.87 -14.27 -18.94
C ILE A 160 -10.82 -14.84 -17.98
N LYS A 161 -10.75 -16.17 -17.91
CA LYS A 161 -9.69 -16.91 -17.23
C LYS A 161 -8.39 -16.79 -18.01
N VAL A 162 -7.33 -16.40 -17.33
CA VAL A 162 -5.98 -16.36 -17.89
C VAL A 162 -5.19 -17.53 -17.32
N LEU A 163 -4.58 -18.33 -18.20
CA LEU A 163 -3.68 -19.42 -17.83
C LEU A 163 -2.35 -19.27 -18.58
N THR A 164 -1.32 -19.98 -18.15
CA THR A 164 -0.02 -19.98 -18.84
C THR A 164 0.66 -21.34 -18.78
N ASP A 165 1.39 -21.68 -19.85
CA ASP A 165 2.25 -22.86 -19.97
C ASP A 165 3.73 -22.49 -20.20
N GLN A 166 4.18 -21.35 -19.64
CA GLN A 166 5.50 -20.72 -19.82
C GLN A 166 5.78 -20.12 -21.20
N ARG A 167 5.22 -20.69 -22.27
CA ARG A 167 5.42 -20.19 -23.64
C ARG A 167 4.23 -19.41 -24.15
N ASN A 168 3.06 -19.64 -23.57
CA ASN A 168 1.81 -19.08 -24.05
C ASN A 168 0.98 -18.50 -22.91
N ILE A 169 0.16 -17.53 -23.28
CA ILE A 169 -0.98 -17.05 -22.51
C ILE A 169 -2.23 -17.69 -23.12
N ILE A 170 -3.04 -18.30 -22.28
CA ILE A 170 -4.29 -18.96 -22.68
C ILE A 170 -5.45 -18.15 -22.12
N LEU A 171 -6.28 -17.62 -23.01
CA LEU A 171 -7.48 -16.85 -22.67
C LEU A 171 -8.70 -17.76 -22.79
N SER A 172 -9.37 -18.03 -21.68
CA SER A 172 -10.54 -18.90 -21.63
C SER A 172 -11.76 -18.11 -21.16
N ALA A 173 -12.68 -17.83 -22.07
CA ALA A 173 -13.94 -17.15 -21.75
C ALA A 173 -15.10 -18.16 -21.67
N PRO A 174 -16.20 -17.85 -20.96
CA PRO A 174 -17.38 -18.70 -20.94
C PRO A 174 -17.87 -18.96 -22.37
N THR A 175 -18.30 -20.19 -22.65
CA THR A 175 -18.90 -20.60 -23.95
C THR A 175 -18.00 -20.50 -25.19
N LYS A 176 -16.71 -20.15 -25.04
CA LYS A 176 -15.75 -20.08 -26.14
C LYS A 176 -14.62 -21.10 -25.93
N LYS A 177 -14.08 -21.61 -27.04
CA LYS A 177 -12.86 -22.43 -26.99
C LYS A 177 -11.69 -21.56 -26.52
N PRO A 178 -10.82 -22.05 -25.62
CA PRO A 178 -9.66 -21.29 -25.16
C PRO A 178 -8.78 -20.84 -26.34
N PHE A 179 -8.35 -19.58 -26.30
CA PHE A 179 -7.42 -19.02 -27.28
C PHE A 179 -6.00 -19.05 -26.73
N LYS A 180 -5.07 -19.63 -27.48
CA LYS A 180 -3.66 -19.74 -27.10
C LYS A 180 -2.84 -18.69 -27.87
N LEU A 181 -2.18 -17.80 -27.14
CA LEU A 181 -1.32 -16.73 -27.65
C LEU A 181 0.14 -17.01 -27.28
N SER A 182 1.04 -17.07 -28.25
CA SER A 182 2.47 -17.23 -27.99
C SER A 182 3.07 -15.95 -27.41
N ILE A 183 3.80 -16.05 -26.30
CA ILE A 183 4.47 -14.91 -25.64
C ILE A 183 5.64 -14.41 -26.50
N GLU A 184 6.24 -15.25 -27.35
CA GLU A 184 7.32 -14.82 -28.23
C GLU A 184 6.80 -13.96 -29.37
N GLU A 185 5.61 -14.28 -29.90
CA GLU A 185 4.94 -13.52 -30.95
C GLU A 185 4.48 -12.13 -30.47
N THR A 186 4.29 -11.94 -29.16
CA THR A 186 3.90 -10.63 -28.59
C THR A 186 5.07 -9.69 -28.33
N LYS A 187 6.31 -10.19 -28.41
CA LYS A 187 7.56 -9.46 -28.10
C LYS A 187 8.18 -8.77 -29.31
N HIS A 188 7.50 -8.72 -30.45
CA HIS A 188 8.01 -8.00 -31.62
C HIS A 188 8.17 -6.51 -31.32
N ILE A 189 9.34 -5.97 -31.69
CA ILE A 189 9.65 -4.54 -31.60
C ILE A 189 8.68 -3.81 -32.54
N PRO A 190 7.96 -2.77 -32.08
CA PRO A 190 6.90 -2.15 -32.87
C PRO A 190 7.43 -1.61 -34.20
N SER A 191 6.82 -2.05 -35.30
CA SER A 191 6.86 -1.30 -36.56
C SER A 191 6.05 -0.02 -36.35
N ALA A 192 6.71 1.12 -36.11
CA ALA A 192 6.11 2.44 -35.85
C ALA A 192 5.01 2.42 -34.76
N GLY A 193 5.43 2.64 -33.51
CA GLY A 193 4.65 2.41 -32.28
C GLY A 193 3.25 3.01 -32.26
N GLU A 194 2.25 2.13 -32.12
CA GLU A 194 0.91 2.54 -31.72
C GLU A 194 0.99 3.15 -30.31
N MET A 195 0.25 4.23 -30.09
CA MET A 195 0.14 4.90 -28.79
C MET A 195 -1.27 4.70 -28.27
N LEU A 196 -1.41 4.34 -26.99
CA LEU A 196 -2.71 4.31 -26.32
C LEU A 196 -2.66 5.15 -25.05
N ARG A 197 -3.81 5.74 -24.74
CA ARG A 197 -4.07 6.53 -23.55
C ARG A 197 -4.17 5.63 -22.33
N PHE A 198 -3.57 6.11 -21.25
CA PHE A 198 -3.59 5.55 -19.92
C PHE A 198 -3.90 6.66 -18.94
N GLY A 199 -5.18 6.90 -18.70
CA GLY A 199 -5.61 8.09 -17.98
C GLY A 199 -5.20 9.37 -18.72
N THR A 200 -4.23 10.11 -18.20
CA THR A 200 -3.76 11.38 -18.79
C THR A 200 -2.49 11.25 -19.62
N ILE A 201 -1.87 10.06 -19.69
CA ILE A 201 -0.61 9.84 -20.40
C ILE A 201 -0.82 8.99 -21.66
N MET A 202 -0.01 9.20 -22.70
CA MET A 202 0.08 8.31 -23.86
C MET A 202 1.25 7.36 -23.67
N VAL A 203 1.05 6.08 -23.97
CA VAL A 203 2.03 5.02 -23.76
C VAL A 203 2.26 4.27 -25.07
N PRO A 204 3.52 4.00 -25.46
CA PRO A 204 3.82 3.18 -26.62
C PRO A 204 3.47 1.72 -26.34
N VAL A 205 2.73 1.12 -27.27
CA VAL A 205 2.15 -0.22 -27.11
C VAL A 205 2.40 -1.07 -28.34
N THR A 206 2.29 -2.38 -28.18
CA THR A 206 2.40 -3.33 -29.28
C THR A 206 1.11 -4.13 -29.40
N ASN A 207 0.50 -4.10 -30.58
CA ASN A 207 -0.68 -4.91 -30.87
C ASN A 207 -0.28 -6.40 -30.95
N CYS A 208 -0.98 -7.25 -30.20
CA CYS A 208 -0.66 -8.68 -30.11
C CYS A 208 -1.26 -9.53 -31.25
N GLY A 209 -1.87 -8.89 -32.26
CA GLY A 209 -2.25 -9.52 -33.52
C GLY A 209 -3.76 -9.72 -33.71
N ASP A 210 -4.20 -9.75 -34.97
CA ASP A 210 -5.62 -9.78 -35.32
C ASP A 210 -6.37 -11.04 -34.86
N LYS A 211 -5.67 -12.17 -34.71
CA LYS A 211 -6.31 -13.42 -34.26
C LYS A 211 -6.86 -13.29 -32.83
N VAL A 212 -6.06 -12.73 -31.93
CA VAL A 212 -6.50 -12.50 -30.54
C VAL A 212 -7.53 -11.38 -30.47
N SER A 213 -7.41 -10.33 -31.30
CA SER A 213 -8.43 -9.27 -31.39
C SER A 213 -9.79 -9.81 -31.85
N LYS A 214 -9.83 -10.70 -32.85
CA LYS A 214 -11.07 -11.36 -33.29
C LYS A 214 -11.69 -12.22 -32.19
N TYR A 215 -10.85 -12.98 -31.47
CA TYR A 215 -11.32 -13.77 -30.33
C TYR A 215 -11.94 -12.88 -29.24
N LEU A 216 -11.23 -11.84 -28.81
CA LEU A 216 -11.69 -10.91 -27.77
C LEU A 216 -12.95 -10.15 -28.18
N SER A 217 -13.03 -9.69 -29.43
CA SER A 217 -14.24 -9.03 -29.97
C SER A 217 -15.44 -9.97 -30.04
N SER A 218 -15.23 -11.29 -30.03
CA SER A 218 -16.32 -12.28 -29.98
C SER A 218 -16.79 -12.62 -28.56
N VAL A 219 -16.02 -12.23 -27.55
CA VAL A 219 -16.26 -12.48 -26.11
C VAL A 219 -16.82 -11.22 -25.46
N ILE A 220 -16.19 -10.08 -25.73
CA ILE A 220 -16.47 -8.81 -25.08
C ILE A 220 -17.53 -8.09 -25.89
N LYS A 221 -18.65 -7.77 -25.26
CA LYS A 221 -19.69 -6.93 -25.87
C LYS A 221 -19.23 -5.48 -25.81
N HIS A 222 -18.59 -5.04 -26.88
CA HIS A 222 -18.15 -3.67 -27.07
C HIS A 222 -18.68 -3.19 -28.42
N ASP A 223 -19.03 -1.90 -28.53
CA ASP A 223 -19.50 -1.27 -29.77
C ASP A 223 -18.41 -1.22 -30.84
N LYS A 224 -17.15 -1.17 -30.40
CA LYS A 224 -15.95 -1.09 -31.22
C LYS A 224 -15.10 -2.36 -31.20
N LYS A 225 -14.24 -2.54 -32.20
CA LYS A 225 -13.25 -3.64 -32.23
C LYS A 225 -12.28 -3.50 -31.05
N VAL A 226 -12.21 -4.53 -30.23
CA VAL A 226 -11.22 -4.62 -29.14
C VAL A 226 -10.00 -5.39 -29.59
N SER A 227 -8.83 -4.97 -29.10
CA SER A 227 -7.55 -5.63 -29.36
C SER A 227 -6.76 -5.82 -28.08
N LEU A 228 -5.88 -6.83 -28.10
CA LEU A 228 -4.93 -7.04 -27.02
C LEU A 228 -3.64 -6.28 -27.32
N TYR A 229 -3.16 -5.55 -26.33
CA TYR A 229 -1.95 -4.76 -26.39
C TYR A 229 -0.98 -5.18 -25.29
N SER A 230 0.31 -5.22 -25.60
CA SER A 230 1.37 -5.36 -24.62
C SER A 230 2.03 -4.01 -24.35
N TYR A 231 2.37 -3.77 -23.09
CA TYR A 231 3.23 -2.65 -22.74
C TYR A 231 4.67 -2.96 -23.11
N ASN A 232 5.35 -2.03 -23.76
CA ASN A 232 6.79 -2.10 -23.85
C ASN A 232 7.42 -1.61 -22.54
N LYS A 233 7.40 -2.48 -21.51
CA LYS A 233 7.96 -2.16 -20.18
C LYS A 233 9.46 -1.87 -20.23
N GLY A 234 10.18 -2.35 -21.25
CA GLY A 234 11.59 -2.05 -21.49
C GLY A 234 11.86 -0.58 -21.86
N LEU A 235 10.89 0.10 -22.48
CA LEU A 235 10.94 1.54 -22.78
C LEU A 235 10.52 2.42 -21.60
N SER A 236 9.98 1.83 -20.54
CA SER A 236 9.44 2.52 -19.37
C SER A 236 10.49 2.66 -18.25
N SER A 237 11.75 2.93 -18.63
CA SER A 237 12.88 2.98 -17.69
C SER A 237 12.61 3.96 -16.54
N GLY A 238 12.35 3.43 -15.35
CA GLY A 238 12.10 4.20 -14.12
C GLY A 238 10.72 4.02 -13.49
N ILE A 239 9.74 3.44 -14.19
CA ILE A 239 8.42 3.15 -13.60
C ILE A 239 8.50 1.84 -12.82
N LYS A 240 8.51 1.94 -11.48
CA LYS A 240 8.35 0.77 -10.61
C LYS A 240 6.88 0.37 -10.58
N MET A 241 6.61 -0.87 -10.95
CA MET A 241 5.25 -1.40 -10.82
C MET A 241 4.89 -1.62 -9.35
N SER A 242 3.61 -1.41 -9.08
CA SER A 242 3.03 -1.55 -7.75
C SER A 242 2.65 -3.00 -7.46
N TYR A 243 2.71 -3.36 -6.18
CA TYR A 243 2.27 -4.61 -5.62
C TYR A 243 1.11 -4.35 -4.66
N ASN A 244 0.01 -5.06 -4.87
CA ASN A 244 -1.14 -5.01 -3.97
C ASN A 244 -0.99 -6.06 -2.88
N PHE A 245 -0.92 -5.62 -1.63
CA PHE A 245 -0.94 -6.47 -0.45
C PHE A 245 -2.31 -6.38 0.21
N VAL A 246 -2.93 -7.52 0.43
CA VAL A 246 -4.27 -7.58 1.05
C VAL A 246 -4.22 -8.55 2.23
N PRO A 247 -4.54 -8.09 3.45
CA PRO A 247 -4.64 -8.99 4.59
C PRO A 247 -6.02 -9.65 4.67
N SER A 248 -6.08 -10.97 4.74
CA SER A 248 -7.36 -11.72 4.80
C SER A 248 -8.16 -11.39 6.05
N SER A 249 -7.47 -11.17 7.17
CA SER A 249 -8.10 -10.76 8.44
C SER A 249 -8.86 -9.43 8.34
N SER A 250 -8.39 -8.51 7.49
CA SER A 250 -9.05 -7.21 7.27
C SER A 250 -10.31 -7.37 6.41
N ILE A 251 -10.31 -8.30 5.45
CA ILE A 251 -11.52 -8.63 4.66
C ILE A 251 -12.57 -9.28 5.57
N GLU A 252 -12.17 -10.26 6.38
CA GLU A 252 -13.06 -10.96 7.32
C GLU A 252 -13.69 -9.99 8.33
N ALA A 253 -12.88 -9.09 8.88
CA ALA A 253 -13.36 -8.05 9.77
C ALA A 253 -14.35 -7.11 9.06
N ALA A 254 -14.02 -6.64 7.85
CA ALA A 254 -14.92 -5.80 7.07
C ALA A 254 -16.26 -6.48 6.77
N ASN A 255 -16.26 -7.76 6.36
CA ASN A 255 -17.48 -8.53 6.13
C ASN A 255 -18.34 -8.64 7.38
N THR A 256 -17.71 -8.90 8.52
CA THR A 256 -18.40 -9.06 9.82
C THR A 256 -18.99 -7.73 10.29
N GLU A 257 -18.21 -6.66 10.25
CA GLU A 257 -18.62 -5.34 10.75
C GLU A 257 -19.69 -4.68 9.86
N LEU A 258 -19.66 -4.94 8.56
CA LEU A 258 -20.60 -4.39 7.59
C LEU A 258 -21.79 -5.33 7.29
N ASN A 259 -21.78 -6.55 7.82
CA ASN A 259 -22.80 -7.57 7.58
C ASN A 259 -23.13 -7.74 6.09
N LEU A 260 -22.10 -7.86 5.26
CA LEU A 260 -22.23 -7.88 3.80
C LEU A 260 -22.77 -9.22 3.32
N ASN A 261 -23.74 -9.17 2.41
CA ASN A 261 -24.27 -10.33 1.72
C ASN A 261 -24.50 -10.00 0.22
N PRO A 262 -23.73 -10.58 -0.71
CA PRO A 262 -22.66 -11.56 -0.49
C PRO A 262 -21.43 -10.95 0.22
N PRO A 263 -20.62 -11.77 0.91
CA PRO A 263 -19.39 -11.30 1.53
C PRO A 263 -18.35 -10.92 0.47
N LEU A 264 -17.52 -9.92 0.79
CA LEU A 264 -16.33 -9.57 0.03
C LEU A 264 -15.33 -10.72 0.05
N THR A 265 -14.76 -11.02 -1.11
CA THR A 265 -13.61 -11.89 -1.26
C THR A 265 -12.35 -11.09 -1.56
N ALA A 266 -11.17 -11.70 -1.41
CA ALA A 266 -9.91 -11.04 -1.73
C ALA A 266 -9.80 -10.60 -3.20
N GLU A 267 -10.46 -11.32 -4.11
CA GLU A 267 -10.43 -11.04 -5.55
C GLU A 267 -10.93 -9.63 -5.90
N TYR A 268 -11.88 -9.08 -5.13
CA TYR A 268 -12.37 -7.71 -5.28
C TYR A 268 -11.28 -6.65 -5.09
N PHE A 269 -10.19 -6.98 -4.40
CA PHE A 269 -9.06 -6.08 -4.17
C PHE A 269 -7.86 -6.40 -5.07
N ARG A 270 -7.99 -7.41 -5.94
CA ARG A 270 -6.96 -7.89 -6.88
C ARG A 270 -5.54 -7.94 -6.26
N PRO A 271 -5.36 -8.68 -5.14
CA PRO A 271 -4.08 -8.78 -4.46
C PRO A 271 -3.04 -9.41 -5.37
N ASN A 272 -1.81 -8.91 -5.33
CA ASN A 272 -0.66 -9.69 -5.79
C ASN A 272 -0.18 -10.63 -4.69
N ILE A 273 -0.24 -10.18 -3.44
CA ILE A 273 0.20 -10.92 -2.26
C ILE A 273 -0.92 -10.85 -1.23
N LEU A 274 -1.49 -12.01 -0.92
CA LEU A 274 -2.44 -12.19 0.16
C LEU A 274 -1.68 -12.54 1.44
N VAL A 275 -2.01 -11.90 2.56
CA VAL A 275 -1.33 -12.11 3.85
C VAL A 275 -2.33 -12.60 4.89
N SER A 276 -1.98 -13.69 5.56
CA SER A 276 -2.78 -14.26 6.66
C SER A 276 -2.13 -14.00 8.01
N LYS A 277 -2.88 -14.30 9.08
CA LYS A 277 -2.42 -14.22 10.49
C LYS A 277 -2.00 -12.82 10.94
N THR A 278 -2.55 -11.80 10.27
CA THR A 278 -2.41 -10.39 10.62
C THR A 278 -3.49 -9.96 11.60
N ASP A 279 -3.19 -8.92 12.39
CA ASP A 279 -4.23 -8.16 13.09
C ASP A 279 -5.08 -7.41 12.04
N PRO A 280 -6.42 -7.44 12.10
CA PRO A 280 -7.27 -6.69 11.18
C PRO A 280 -6.91 -5.19 11.15
N PHE A 281 -6.81 -4.65 9.93
CA PHE A 281 -6.49 -3.25 9.61
C PHE A 281 -5.10 -2.78 10.09
N ASP A 282 -4.20 -3.69 10.46
CA ASP A 282 -2.85 -3.32 10.85
C ASP A 282 -2.04 -2.68 9.70
N GLU A 283 -2.41 -3.01 8.46
CA GLU A 283 -1.79 -2.50 7.24
C GLU A 283 -1.81 -0.98 7.10
N GLU A 284 -2.74 -0.31 7.77
CA GLU A 284 -2.80 1.15 7.87
C GLU A 284 -1.55 1.75 8.52
N ARG A 285 -0.78 0.96 9.26
CA ARG A 285 0.40 1.43 10.00
C ARG A 285 1.71 1.03 9.35
N TRP A 286 1.68 0.11 8.38
CA TRP A 286 2.88 -0.36 7.69
C TRP A 286 3.60 0.79 6.96
N ASP A 287 4.92 0.75 7.01
CA ASP A 287 5.83 1.64 6.27
C ASP A 287 6.65 0.88 5.23
N LYS A 288 7.15 -0.29 5.64
CA LYS A 288 7.87 -1.24 4.78
C LYS A 288 7.39 -2.64 5.10
N ILE A 289 7.41 -3.49 4.08
CA ILE A 289 7.05 -4.90 4.17
C ILE A 289 8.28 -5.70 3.75
N HIS A 290 8.58 -6.76 4.49
CA HIS A 290 9.69 -7.67 4.24
C HIS A 290 9.16 -9.09 4.16
N ILE A 291 9.63 -9.86 3.18
CA ILE A 291 9.25 -11.26 2.98
C ILE A 291 10.53 -12.07 2.75
N GLY A 292 10.70 -13.13 3.53
CA GLY A 292 11.97 -13.87 3.56
C GLY A 292 13.15 -12.96 3.96
N ASP A 293 14.35 -13.31 3.49
CA ASP A 293 15.58 -12.64 3.91
C ASP A 293 15.90 -11.36 3.11
N THR A 294 15.41 -11.26 1.87
CA THR A 294 15.88 -10.25 0.91
C THR A 294 14.79 -9.36 0.34
N VAL A 295 13.56 -9.87 0.18
CA VAL A 295 12.52 -9.15 -0.55
C VAL A 295 11.92 -8.06 0.33
N THR A 296 12.00 -6.82 -0.14
CA THR A 296 11.54 -5.65 0.62
C THR A 296 10.72 -4.71 -0.24
N PHE A 297 9.63 -4.20 0.32
CA PHE A 297 8.72 -3.25 -0.31
C PHE A 297 8.57 -1.98 0.52
N LYS A 298 8.30 -0.86 -0.15
CA LYS A 298 7.89 0.40 0.46
C LYS A 298 6.39 0.58 0.28
N VAL A 299 5.67 0.84 1.37
CA VAL A 299 4.24 1.16 1.29
C VAL A 299 4.05 2.59 0.79
N GLU A 300 3.40 2.74 -0.37
CA GLU A 300 3.11 4.02 -0.99
C GLU A 300 1.72 4.53 -0.61
N LYS A 301 0.72 3.65 -0.73
CA LYS A 301 -0.70 3.96 -0.43
C LYS A 301 -1.28 2.92 0.51
N LYS A 302 -2.21 3.37 1.35
CA LYS A 302 -2.83 2.57 2.42
C LYS A 302 -4.32 2.41 2.19
N HIS A 303 -4.64 2.19 0.94
CA HIS A 303 -5.98 1.93 0.46
C HIS A 303 -5.83 1.22 -0.88
N ILE A 304 -6.44 0.05 -1.01
CA ILE A 304 -6.83 -0.50 -2.30
C ILE A 304 -8.34 -0.36 -2.36
N CYS A 305 -8.82 0.33 -3.39
CA CYS A 305 -10.25 0.42 -3.64
C CYS A 305 -10.77 -0.90 -4.20
N LEU A 306 -12.01 -1.25 -3.87
CA LEU A 306 -12.73 -2.32 -4.56
C LEU A 306 -12.67 -2.09 -6.06
N VAL A 307 -12.38 -3.15 -6.81
CA VAL A 307 -12.55 -3.12 -8.26
C VAL A 307 -14.03 -2.97 -8.54
N GLU A 308 -14.34 -2.01 -9.41
CA GLU A 308 -15.67 -1.45 -9.62
C GLU A 308 -16.64 -2.40 -10.36
N GLU A 309 -16.46 -3.72 -10.25
CA GLU A 309 -17.35 -4.76 -10.78
C GLU A 309 -18.78 -4.68 -10.20
N ASN A 310 -18.96 -3.89 -9.13
CA ASN A 310 -20.25 -3.59 -8.51
C ASN A 310 -20.89 -2.28 -8.99
N TYR A 311 -20.34 -1.60 -9.99
CA TYR A 311 -20.97 -0.42 -10.56
C TYR A 311 -21.87 -0.82 -11.74
N SER A 312 -23.19 -0.72 -11.56
CA SER A 312 -24.14 -0.87 -12.65
C SER A 312 -24.13 0.43 -13.46
N ASN A 313 -23.67 0.36 -14.71
CA ASN A 313 -23.71 1.53 -15.61
C ASN A 313 -25.16 1.90 -15.98
N ASP A 314 -26.06 0.91 -15.96
CA ASP A 314 -27.49 1.07 -16.27
C ASP A 314 -28.24 1.81 -15.17
N GLU A 315 -27.82 1.65 -13.90
CA GLU A 315 -28.51 2.23 -12.74
C GLU A 315 -27.76 3.43 -12.12
N LYS A 316 -26.50 3.68 -12.52
CA LYS A 316 -25.60 4.66 -11.86
C LYS A 316 -25.49 4.45 -10.35
N GLU A 317 -25.66 3.22 -9.90
CA GLU A 317 -25.69 2.84 -8.49
C GLU A 317 -24.74 1.68 -8.23
N TRP A 318 -24.16 1.69 -7.02
CA TRP A 318 -23.33 0.60 -6.53
C TRP A 318 -24.24 -0.55 -6.11
N LYS A 319 -23.98 -1.76 -6.59
CA LYS A 319 -24.69 -3.00 -6.20
C LYS A 319 -24.60 -3.33 -4.70
N MET A 320 -23.70 -2.65 -3.99
CA MET A 320 -23.54 -2.77 -2.54
C MET A 320 -23.67 -1.38 -1.91
N GLU A 321 -24.74 -1.18 -1.15
CA GLU A 321 -24.92 0.01 -0.32
C GLU A 321 -24.21 -0.20 1.02
N VAL A 322 -23.05 0.46 1.21
CA VAL A 322 -22.33 0.42 2.49
C VAL A 322 -22.75 1.63 3.31
N GLN A 323 -23.59 1.41 4.33
CA GLN A 323 -23.96 2.45 5.31
C GLN A 323 -22.74 2.76 6.20
N PRO A 324 -22.27 4.02 6.29
CA PRO A 324 -21.10 4.36 7.09
C PRO A 324 -21.40 4.19 8.58
N TYR A 325 -20.93 3.09 9.17
CA TYR A 325 -21.14 2.81 10.60
C TYR A 325 -20.15 3.61 11.47
N LYS A 326 -20.68 4.24 12.53
CA LYS A 326 -19.95 5.16 13.42
C LYS A 326 -18.78 4.54 14.21
N SER A 327 -18.65 3.22 14.24
CA SER A 327 -17.61 2.48 14.98
C SER A 327 -16.43 2.04 14.14
N LEU A 328 -16.49 2.21 12.82
CA LEU A 328 -15.40 1.82 11.93
C LEU A 328 -14.24 2.83 11.99
N PRO A 329 -12.98 2.39 11.86
CA PRO A 329 -11.87 3.31 11.66
C PRO A 329 -12.20 4.25 10.49
N LYS A 330 -11.94 5.56 10.65
CA LYS A 330 -12.12 6.57 9.58
C LYS A 330 -11.41 6.21 8.26
N ALA A 331 -10.53 5.22 8.28
CA ALA A 331 -9.73 4.73 7.17
C ALA A 331 -10.46 3.70 6.27
N LEU A 332 -11.59 3.12 6.70
CA LEU A 332 -12.39 2.27 5.82
C LEU A 332 -13.10 3.03 4.70
N PHE A 333 -13.22 4.36 4.84
CA PHE A 333 -13.95 5.22 3.93
C PHE A 333 -13.04 6.31 3.37
N LEU A 334 -12.94 6.40 2.05
CA LEU A 334 -12.28 7.53 1.39
C LEU A 334 -13.20 8.77 1.50
N PRO A 335 -12.73 9.93 1.99
CA PRO A 335 -13.57 11.14 2.16
C PRO A 335 -14.19 11.68 0.86
N ALA A 336 -13.64 11.33 -0.31
CA ALA A 336 -14.21 11.68 -1.61
C ALA A 336 -15.25 10.66 -2.13
N TYR A 337 -15.27 9.45 -1.54
CA TYR A 337 -16.05 8.31 -1.99
C TYR A 337 -16.61 7.54 -0.79
N CYS A 338 -17.40 8.22 0.07
CA CYS A 338 -17.93 7.74 1.36
C CYS A 338 -18.76 6.42 1.33
N LYS A 339 -18.69 5.61 0.27
CA LYS A 339 -19.42 4.35 0.03
C LYS A 339 -18.54 3.13 -0.25
N LEU A 340 -17.20 3.24 -0.28
CA LEU A 340 -16.31 2.14 -0.69
C LEU A 340 -15.46 1.62 0.45
N VAL A 341 -15.52 0.30 0.68
CA VAL A 341 -14.62 -0.43 1.58
C VAL A 341 -13.22 -0.43 0.98
N SER A 342 -12.22 -0.04 1.76
CA SER A 342 -10.82 -0.16 1.36
C SER A 342 -10.06 -1.09 2.28
N VAL A 343 -9.41 -2.10 1.69
CA VAL A 343 -8.59 -3.08 2.41
C VAL A 343 -7.26 -3.23 1.69
N GLY A 344 -6.17 -3.28 2.45
CA GLY A 344 -4.84 -3.52 1.89
C GLY A 344 -4.05 -2.25 1.50
N VAL A 345 -2.83 -2.49 1.03
CA VAL A 345 -1.84 -1.45 0.73
C VAL A 345 -1.23 -1.64 -0.65
N VAL A 346 -0.91 -0.53 -1.30
CA VAL A 346 -0.14 -0.51 -2.55
C VAL A 346 1.31 -0.21 -2.21
N ALA A 347 2.22 -1.08 -2.63
CA ALA A 347 3.64 -0.99 -2.30
C ALA A 347 4.53 -1.06 -3.56
N THR A 348 5.69 -0.43 -3.51
CA THR A 348 6.72 -0.52 -4.56
C THR A 348 7.89 -1.35 -4.10
N LEU A 349 8.54 -2.04 -5.03
CA LEU A 349 9.69 -2.88 -4.72
C LEU A 349 10.94 -2.03 -4.37
N LEU A 350 11.59 -2.35 -3.25
CA LEU A 350 12.90 -1.85 -2.89
C LEU A 350 14.00 -2.85 -3.26
N HIS A 351 13.82 -4.12 -2.88
CA HIS A 351 14.75 -5.21 -3.18
C HIS A 351 13.96 -6.41 -3.68
N GLY A 352 14.33 -6.92 -4.85
CA GLY A 352 13.67 -8.06 -5.51
C GLY A 352 14.19 -9.41 -5.07
N GLY A 353 13.46 -10.45 -5.44
CA GLY A 353 13.78 -11.84 -5.12
C GLY A 353 12.59 -12.76 -5.31
N VAL A 354 12.75 -14.02 -4.92
CA VAL A 354 11.70 -15.03 -5.02
C VAL A 354 10.97 -15.14 -3.68
N ILE A 355 9.64 -15.21 -3.72
CA ILE A 355 8.79 -15.43 -2.55
C ILE A 355 7.91 -16.65 -2.77
N HIS A 356 7.52 -17.30 -1.67
CA HIS A 356 6.70 -18.50 -1.66
C HIS A 356 5.48 -18.30 -0.74
N VAL A 357 4.40 -19.03 -1.06
CA VAL A 357 3.31 -19.23 -0.09
C VAL A 357 3.87 -19.94 1.14
N GLY A 358 3.57 -19.42 2.32
CA GLY A 358 4.12 -19.87 3.59
C GLY A 358 5.28 -19.02 4.13
N ASP A 359 5.84 -18.11 3.34
CA ASP A 359 6.91 -17.23 3.80
C ASP A 359 6.42 -16.29 4.91
N GLN A 360 7.29 -16.04 5.91
CA GLN A 360 7.00 -15.10 6.98
C GLN A 360 7.02 -13.67 6.44
N VAL A 361 6.03 -12.89 6.85
CA VAL A 361 5.89 -11.48 6.49
C VAL A 361 6.20 -10.63 7.71
N TYR A 362 7.09 -9.66 7.54
CA TYR A 362 7.43 -8.68 8.56
C TYR A 362 7.10 -7.27 8.09
N ALA A 363 6.76 -6.39 9.02
CA ALA A 363 6.57 -4.97 8.72
C ALA A 363 7.39 -4.07 9.64
N THR A 364 7.83 -2.95 9.07
CA THR A 364 8.24 -1.78 9.83
C THR A 364 7.05 -0.81 9.95
N TYR A 365 6.87 -0.16 11.09
CA TYR A 365 5.75 0.76 11.33
C TYR A 365 6.15 2.24 11.27
N LYS A 366 5.20 3.09 10.85
CA LYS A 366 5.42 4.54 10.65
C LYS A 366 5.64 5.36 11.91
#